data_AF-A0A822B1M6-F1
#
_entry.id   AF-A0A822B1M6-F1
#
_cell.length_a   1.000
_cell.length_b   1.000
_cell.length_c   1.000
_cell.angle_alpha   90.00
_cell.angle_beta   90.00
_cell.angle_gamma   90.00
#
_symmetry.space_group_name_H-M   'P 1'
#
loop_
_entity.id
_entity.type
_entity.pdbx_description
1 polymer ?
#
loop_
_entity_poly.entity_id
_entity_poly.type
_entity_poly.pdbx_seq_one_letter_code
_entity_poly.pdbx_strand_id
1 'polypeptide(L)' 'MSLYENDPESRHLLRSFMALALLPIDIIPNGYELLKKKVHVSPQAEQLKIFAVYFESEWLNSFKPSTWS' A
#
# COMPACT_ATOMS: atom_id res chain seq x y z
N MET A 1 3.91 -19.01 -10.17
CA MET A 1 3.26 -19.04 -8.85
C MET A 1 3.29 -17.62 -8.31
N SER A 2 2.16 -17.01 -7.98
CA SER A 2 2.16 -15.64 -7.45
C SER A 2 2.87 -15.67 -6.10
N LEU A 3 3.98 -14.95 -5.95
CA LEU A 3 4.85 -14.98 -4.77
C LEU A 3 4.10 -14.74 -3.44
N TYR A 4 2.93 -14.09 -3.50
CA TYR A 4 2.06 -13.79 -2.35
C TYR A 4 1.12 -14.94 -1.92
N GLU A 5 1.10 -16.07 -2.64
CA GLU A 5 0.25 -17.21 -2.28
C GLU A 5 0.75 -17.92 -1.03
N ASN A 6 2.07 -17.87 -0.79
CA ASN A 6 2.76 -18.66 0.23
C ASN A 6 2.95 -17.97 1.59
N ASP A 7 2.66 -16.66 1.72
CA ASP A 7 2.74 -15.95 3.01
C ASP A 7 1.46 -15.17 3.31
N PRO A 8 0.69 -15.58 4.34
CA PRO A 8 -0.53 -14.89 4.75
C PRO A 8 -0.32 -13.43 5.15
N GLU A 9 0.79 -13.10 5.82
CA GLU A 9 1.03 -11.75 6.35
C GLU A 9 1.32 -10.74 5.22
N SER A 10 2.20 -11.11 4.30
CA SER A 10 2.54 -10.28 3.14
C SER A 10 1.32 -10.04 2.25
N ARG A 11 0.48 -11.06 2.06
CA ARG A 11 -0.79 -10.94 1.34
C ARG A 11 -1.78 -10.04 2.06
N HIS A 12 -1.85 -10.12 3.39
CA HIS A 12 -2.68 -9.20 4.19
C HIS A 12 -2.19 -7.76 4.07
N LEU A 13 -0.87 -7.55 4.07
CA LEU A 13 -0.29 -6.22 3.92
C LEU A 13 -0.56 -5.62 2.53
N LEU A 14 -0.39 -6.42 1.46
CA LEU A 14 -0.74 -6.02 0.10
C LEU A 14 -2.23 -5.63 -0.03
N ARG A 15 -3.13 -6.43 0.55
CA ARG A 15 -4.57 -6.12 0.60
C ARG A 15 -4.84 -4.83 1.35
N SER A 16 -4.12 -4.59 2.44
CA SER A 16 -4.24 -3.36 3.23
C SER A 16 -3.81 -2.13 2.43
N PHE A 17 -2.74 -2.22 1.63
CA PHE A 17 -2.35 -1.12 0.73
C PHE A 17 -3.44 -0.82 -0.29
N MET A 18 -4.03 -1.84 -0.92
CA MET A 18 -5.13 -1.64 -1.88
C MET A 18 -6.38 -1.05 -1.20
N ALA A 19 -6.66 -1.46 0.04
CA ALA A 19 -7.81 -0.97 0.80
C ALA A 19 -7.69 0.50 1.21
N LEU A 20 -6.50 1.10 1.20
CA LEU A 20 -6.33 2.53 1.44
C LEU A 20 -7.15 3.38 0.46
N ALA A 21 -7.38 2.90 -0.76
CA ALA A 21 -8.20 3.58 -1.75
C ALA A 21 -9.69 3.73 -1.35
N LEU A 22 -10.13 3.02 -0.32
CA LEU A 22 -11.50 3.07 0.20
C LEU A 22 -11.64 3.97 1.43
N LEU A 23 -10.54 4.51 1.95
CA LEU A 23 -10.57 5.39 3.11
C LEU A 23 -10.85 6.84 2.72
N PRO A 24 -11.36 7.67 3.65
CA PRO A 24 -11.44 9.11 3.45
C PRO A 24 -10.04 9.70 3.17
N ILE A 25 -10.00 10.67 2.24
CA ILE A 25 -8.76 11.17 1.65
C ILE A 25 -7.74 11.68 2.66
N ASP A 26 -8.23 12.31 3.72
CA ASP A 26 -7.45 12.91 4.81
C ASP A 26 -6.70 11.87 5.65
N ILE A 27 -7.18 10.62 5.66
CA ILE A 27 -6.61 9.53 6.47
C ILE A 27 -5.65 8.64 5.67
N ILE A 28 -5.74 8.68 4.33
CA ILE A 28 -4.93 7.86 3.42
C ILE A 28 -3.41 8.02 3.67
N PRO A 29 -2.83 9.23 3.80
CA PRO A 29 -1.39 9.38 4.01
C PRO A 29 -0.90 8.73 5.31
N ASN A 30 -1.66 8.90 6.40
CA ASN A 30 -1.33 8.29 7.68
C ASN A 30 -1.45 6.76 7.63
N GLY A 31 -2.48 6.25 6.95
CA GLY A 31 -2.65 4.82 6.70
C GLY A 31 -1.47 4.23 5.93
N TYR A 32 -1.02 4.91 4.87
CA TYR A 32 0.15 4.51 4.08
C TYR A 32 1.42 4.41 4.93
N GLU A 33 1.73 5.43 5.74
CA GLU A 33 2.92 5.44 6.61
C GLU A 33 2.92 4.28 7.63
N LEU A 34 1.75 3.92 8.17
CA LEU A 34 1.63 2.79 9.08
C LEU A 34 1.90 1.45 8.37
N LEU A 35 1.43 1.29 7.12
CA LEU A 35 1.69 0.08 6.35
C LEU A 35 3.14 -0.02 5.89
N LYS A 36 3.75 1.10 5.47
CA LYS A 36 5.16 1.17 5.04
C LYS A 36 6.12 0.69 6.13
N LYS A 37 5.86 1.04 7.40
CA LYS A 37 6.64 0.53 8.56
C LYS A 37 6.58 -0.98 8.72
N LYS A 38 5.47 -1.62 8.34
CA LYS A 38 5.27 -3.07 8.43
C LYS A 38 5.89 -3.85 7.26
N VAL A 39 6.29 -3.17 6.18
CA VAL A 39 6.93 -3.82 5.03
C VAL A 39 8.28 -4.44 5.41
N HIS A 40 9.06 -3.79 6.27
CA HIS A 40 10.41 -4.23 6.63
C HIS A 40 10.48 -5.55 7.39
N VAL A 41 9.39 -5.95 8.03
CA VAL A 41 9.30 -7.18 8.84
C VAL A 41 8.70 -8.36 8.07
N SER A 42 8.27 -8.15 6.82
CA SER A 42 7.64 -9.19 6.01
C SER A 42 8.67 -10.09 5.31
N PRO A 43 8.40 -11.40 5.18
CA PRO A 43 9.21 -12.32 4.36
C PRO A 43 9.36 -11.90 2.89
N GLN A 44 8.45 -11.08 2.37
CA GLN A 44 8.43 -10.55 1.00
C GLN A 44 8.68 -9.04 0.98
N ALA A 45 9.46 -8.53 1.94
CA ALA A 45 9.77 -7.11 2.09
C ALA A 45 10.19 -6.45 0.77
N GLU A 46 11.00 -7.12 -0.06
CA GLU A 46 11.49 -6.52 -1.30
C GLU A 46 10.37 -6.26 -2.33
N GLN A 47 9.48 -7.23 -2.56
CA GLN A 47 8.35 -7.01 -3.48
C GLN A 47 7.35 -5.99 -2.93
N LEU A 48 7.09 -6.04 -1.62
CA LEU A 48 6.20 -5.08 -0.96
C LEU A 48 6.78 -3.66 -0.97
N LYS A 49 8.11 -3.48 -0.90
CA LYS A 49 8.76 -2.18 -1.10
C LYS A 49 8.55 -1.67 -2.53
N ILE A 50 8.75 -2.52 -3.54
CA ILE A 50 8.50 -2.13 -4.94
C ILE A 50 7.06 -1.66 -5.12
N PHE A 51 6.10 -2.42 -4.56
CA PHE A 51 4.69 -2.05 -4.59
C PHE A 51 4.43 -0.73 -3.85
N ALA A 52 4.98 -0.55 -2.64
CA ALA A 52 4.81 0.67 -1.87
C ALA A 52 5.36 1.89 -2.61
N VAL A 53 6.54 1.78 -3.23
CA VAL A 53 7.14 2.85 -4.06
C VAL A 53 6.24 3.20 -5.24
N TYR A 54 5.74 2.20 -5.97
CA TYR A 54 4.79 2.41 -7.07
C TYR A 54 3.50 3.09 -6.59
N PHE A 55 2.93 2.62 -5.49
CA PHE A 55 1.72 3.19 -4.90
C PHE A 55 1.93 4.66 -4.50
N GLU A 56 3.07 4.98 -3.91
CA GLU A 56 3.43 6.34 -3.51
C GLU A 56 3.59 7.28 -4.71
N SER A 57 4.33 6.85 -5.74
CA SER A 57 4.61 7.68 -6.92
C SER A 57 3.38 7.85 -7.82
N GLU A 58 2.71 6.76 -8.15
CA GLU A 58 1.66 6.76 -9.18
C GLU A 58 0.28 7.05 -8.63
N TRP A 59 0.02 6.69 -7.37
CA TRP A 59 -1.31 6.83 -6.79
C TRP A 59 -1.36 7.94 -5.76
N LEU A 60 -0.58 7.85 -4.67
CA LEU A 60 -0.65 8.81 -3.56
C LEU A 60 -0.29 10.24 -3.97
N ASN A 61 0.84 10.43 -4.65
CA ASN A 61 1.33 11.76 -5.04
C ASN A 61 0.63 12.32 -6.28
N SER A 62 0.07 11.46 -7.12
CA SER A 62 -0.72 11.85 -8.30
C SER A 62 -2.20 12.07 -7.96
N PHE A 63 -2.64 11.72 -6.76
CA PHE A 63 -4.03 11.89 -6.33
C PHE A 63 -4.38 13.37 -6.20
N LYS A 64 -5.20 13.88 -7.12
CA LYS A 64 -5.76 15.23 -7.06
C LYS A 64 -7.22 15.14 -6.63
N PRO A 65 -7.59 15.55 -5.39
CA PRO A 65 -8.97 15.53 -4.93
C PRO A 65 -9.95 16.34 -5.79
N SER A 66 -9.44 17.28 -6.59
CA SER A 66 -10.23 18.23 -7.38
C SER A 66 -10.98 17.63 -8.57
N THR A 67 -10.90 16.32 -8.82
CA THR A 67 -11.59 15.66 -9.95
C THR A 67 -12.91 14.99 -9.55
N TRP A 68 -13.32 15.07 -8.29
CA TRP A 68 -14.56 14.48 -7.77
C TRP A 68 -15.53 15.53 -7.19
N SER A 69 -15.28 16.81 -7.45
CA SER A 69 -16.17 17.93 -7.11
C SER A 69 -17.26 18.14 -8.15
#